data_AF-A0A7W0UGX3-F1
#
_entry.id   AF-A0A7W0UGX3-F1
#
_cell.length_a   1.000
_cell.length_b   1.000
_cell.length_c   1.000
_cell.angle_alpha   90.00
_cell.angle_beta   90.00
_cell.angle_gamma   90.00
#
_symmetry.space_group_name_H-M   'P 1'
#
loop_
_entity.id
_entity.type
_entity.pdbx_description
1 polymer ?
#
loop_
_entity_poly.entity_id
_entity_poly.type
_entity_poly.pdbx_seq_one_letter_code
_entity_poly.pdbx_strand_id
1 'polypeptide(L)'
;MLDFYFIEWDYEPTTFDIAWDRDGNPVQRFSPDFYLPDFDVYIEITTLNQKLVTKKNRKARRLMDLYPDVKCRILYQRDYLHLLIKYGLEEPSQGPLVALQPTAHEGARVIVGRALAG
;
A
#
# COMPACT_ATOMS: atom_id res chain seq x y z
N MET A 1 -7.67 -7.52 -3.54
CA MET A 1 -6.92 -6.53 -4.37
C MET A 1 -5.41 -6.77 -4.25
N LEU A 2 -4.85 -7.09 -3.07
CA LEU A 2 -3.48 -7.63 -2.92
C LEU A 2 -3.40 -9.17 -2.99
N ASP A 3 -4.52 -9.86 -2.87
CA ASP A 3 -4.63 -11.32 -2.88
C ASP A 3 -4.06 -11.98 -4.15
N PHE A 4 -3.96 -11.21 -5.24
CA PHE A 4 -3.40 -11.64 -6.51
C PHE A 4 -1.89 -11.93 -6.45
N TYR A 5 -1.18 -11.36 -5.47
CA TYR A 5 0.26 -11.46 -5.31
C TYR A 5 0.70 -12.50 -4.27
N PHE A 6 -0.26 -13.20 -3.64
CA PHE A 6 -0.01 -14.07 -2.47
C PHE A 6 0.72 -13.36 -1.32
N ILE A 7 0.64 -12.02 -1.26
CA ILE A 7 1.18 -11.23 -0.16
C ILE A 7 0.09 -11.15 0.90
N GLU A 8 0.38 -11.58 2.12
CA GLU A 8 -0.53 -11.37 3.24
C GLU A 8 -0.64 -9.88 3.56
N TRP A 9 -1.85 -9.43 3.89
CA TRP A 9 -2.11 -8.04 4.21
C TRP A 9 -3.30 -7.92 5.17
N ASP A 10 -3.23 -6.92 6.04
CA ASP A 10 -4.30 -6.53 6.94
C ASP A 10 -4.80 -5.12 6.60
N TYR A 11 -6.12 -4.92 6.64
CA TYR A 11 -6.75 -3.61 6.42
C TYR A 11 -6.77 -2.78 7.72
N GLU A 12 -6.19 -1.58 7.68
CA GLU A 12 -6.13 -0.63 8.81
C GLU A 12 -5.93 -1.29 10.20
N PRO A 13 -4.99 -2.23 10.38
CA PRO A 13 -4.93 -3.03 11.61
C PRO A 13 -4.46 -2.23 12.83
N THR A 14 -3.89 -1.03 12.59
CA THR A 14 -3.27 -0.22 13.64
C THR A 14 -3.52 1.25 13.40
N THR A 15 -3.87 1.95 14.47
CA THR A 15 -4.01 3.40 14.49
C THR A 15 -2.97 4.00 15.44
N PHE A 16 -2.22 4.97 14.95
CA PHE A 16 -1.17 5.65 15.70
C PHE A 16 -1.61 7.06 16.09
N ASP A 17 -1.41 7.42 17.36
CA ASP A 17 -1.52 8.81 17.79
C ASP A 17 -0.24 9.55 17.34
N ILE A 18 -0.40 10.66 16.62
CA ILE A 18 0.72 11.40 16.01
C ILE A 18 0.82 12.87 16.45
N ALA A 19 -0.17 13.34 17.22
CA ALA A 19 -0.15 14.61 17.92
C ALA A 19 -1.10 14.59 19.13
N TRP A 20 -0.74 15.35 20.16
CA TRP A 20 -1.49 15.46 21.42
C TRP A 20 -1.70 16.94 21.80
N ASP A 21 -2.76 17.24 22.55
CA ASP A 21 -2.95 18.54 23.19
C ASP A 21 -2.11 18.67 24.47
N ARG A 22 -2.30 19.79 25.21
CA ARG A 22 -1.56 20.08 26.44
C ARG A 22 -1.90 19.12 27.59
N ASP A 23 -3.08 18.52 27.55
CA ASP A 23 -3.57 17.59 28.56
C ASP A 23 -3.21 16.14 28.20
N GLY A 24 -2.48 15.93 27.10
CA GLY A 24 -2.04 14.63 26.62
C GLY A 24 -3.11 13.87 25.83
N ASN A 25 -4.22 14.51 25.45
CA ASN A 25 -5.25 13.85 24.64
C ASN A 25 -4.82 13.82 23.17
N PRO A 26 -4.98 12.69 22.46
CA PRO A 26 -4.68 12.63 21.03
C PRO A 26 -5.58 13.56 20.22
N VAL A 27 -4.97 14.51 19.50
CA VAL A 27 -5.68 15.44 18.59
C VAL A 27 -5.50 15.07 17.13
N GLN A 28 -4.53 14.20 16.82
CA GLN A 28 -4.34 13.68 15.48
C GLN A 28 -3.94 12.23 15.52
N ARG A 29 -4.62 11.43 14.68
CA ARG A 29 -4.31 10.03 14.43
C ARG A 29 -3.97 9.76 12.97
N PHE A 30 -3.25 8.68 12.76
CA PHE A 30 -2.94 8.14 11.45
C PHE A 30 -3.08 6.62 11.47
N SER A 31 -3.90 6.12 10.55
CA SER A 31 -4.19 4.71 10.36
C SER A 31 -3.80 4.42 8.91
N PRO A 32 -2.62 3.82 8.66
CA PRO A 32 -2.24 3.44 7.32
C PRO A 32 -3.26 2.47 6.73
N ASP A 33 -3.58 2.62 5.45
CA ASP A 33 -4.59 1.80 4.77
C ASP A 33 -4.31 0.28 4.89
N PHE A 34 -3.04 -0.15 4.83
CA PHE A 34 -2.65 -1.56 4.89
C PHE A 34 -1.40 -1.82 5.74
N TYR A 35 -1.28 -3.05 6.23
CA TYR A 35 -0.04 -3.61 6.77
C TYR A 35 0.29 -4.90 6.02
N LEU A 36 1.57 -5.11 5.72
CA LEU A 36 2.08 -6.31 5.04
C LEU A 36 2.99 -7.06 6.03
N PRO A 37 2.50 -8.11 6.72
CA PRO A 37 3.23 -8.78 7.80
C PRO A 37 4.59 -9.33 7.38
N ASP A 38 4.67 -9.96 6.20
CA ASP A 38 5.90 -10.56 5.67
C ASP A 38 7.06 -9.56 5.51
N PHE A 39 6.71 -8.29 5.31
CA PHE A 39 7.66 -7.21 5.06
C PHE A 39 7.80 -6.26 6.24
N ASP A 40 6.97 -6.43 7.27
CA ASP A 40 6.87 -5.53 8.43
C ASP A 40 6.82 -4.05 7.97
N VAL A 41 5.81 -3.76 7.15
CA VAL A 41 5.62 -2.43 6.55
C VAL A 41 4.15 -2.06 6.43
N TYR A 42 3.84 -0.83 6.81
CA TYR A 42 2.57 -0.19 6.58
C TYR A 42 2.56 0.53 5.23
N ILE A 43 1.44 0.47 4.53
CA ILE A 43 1.23 1.13 3.24
C ILE A 43 0.02 2.07 3.35
N GLU A 44 0.21 3.27 2.83
CA GLU A 44 -0.85 4.27 2.67
C GLU A 44 -1.01 4.55 1.18
N ILE A 45 -2.18 4.29 0.63
CA ILE A 45 -2.51 4.56 -0.77
C ILE A 45 -2.90 6.03 -0.92
N THR A 46 -2.41 6.67 -1.98
CA THR A 46 -2.84 8.01 -2.37
C THR A 46 -3.26 8.09 -3.83
N THR A 47 -4.23 8.97 -4.08
CA THR A 47 -4.55 9.45 -5.43
C THR A 47 -3.61 10.60 -5.80
N LEU A 48 -3.67 11.06 -7.05
CA LEU A 48 -2.82 12.14 -7.57
C LEU A 48 -3.18 13.56 -7.09
N ASN A 49 -4.14 13.73 -6.17
CA ASN A 49 -4.44 15.07 -5.68
C ASN A 49 -3.30 15.57 -4.77
N GLN A 50 -2.45 16.43 -5.31
CA GLN A 50 -1.23 16.91 -4.67
C GLN A 50 -1.45 17.51 -3.27
N LYS A 51 -2.56 18.22 -3.05
CA LYS A 51 -2.87 18.81 -1.73
C LYS A 51 -3.13 17.74 -0.68
N LEU A 52 -3.81 16.65 -1.05
CA LEU A 52 -4.08 15.52 -0.16
C LEU A 52 -2.82 14.68 0.07
N VAL A 53 -2.05 14.41 -1.00
CA VAL A 53 -0.74 13.72 -0.93
C VAL A 53 0.18 14.41 0.07
N THR A 54 0.26 15.74 0.04
CA THR A 54 1.13 16.50 0.96
C THR A 54 0.71 16.32 2.41
N LYS A 55 -0.61 16.30 2.70
CA LYS A 55 -1.12 16.04 4.06
C LYS A 55 -0.81 14.62 4.52
N LYS A 56 -1.05 13.61 3.68
CA LYS A 56 -0.74 12.19 3.98
C LYS A 56 0.76 12.00 4.25
N ASN A 57 1.63 12.56 3.40
CA ASN A 57 3.07 12.52 3.58
C ASN A 57 3.54 13.13 4.91
N ARG A 58 2.95 14.26 5.33
CA ARG A 58 3.29 14.85 6.63
C ARG A 58 2.92 13.93 7.79
N LYS A 59 1.76 13.25 7.73
CA LYS A 59 1.36 12.28 8.75
C LYS A 59 2.29 11.07 8.78
N ALA A 60 2.62 10.49 7.63
CA ALA A 60 3.53 9.35 7.56
C ALA A 60 4.94 9.68 8.06
N ARG A 61 5.48 10.85 7.73
CA ARG A 61 6.76 11.31 8.31
C ARG A 61 6.66 11.46 9.83
N ARG A 62 5.59 12.08 10.32
CA ARG A 62 5.38 12.25 11.75
C ARG A 62 5.26 10.92 12.50
N LEU A 63 4.58 9.94 11.90
CA LEU A 63 4.55 8.55 12.40
C LEU A 63 5.98 8.01 12.53
N MET A 64 6.77 8.06 11.46
CA MET A 64 8.15 7.54 11.49
C MET A 64 9.08 8.30 12.45
N ASP A 65 8.85 9.61 12.67
CA ASP A 65 9.61 10.38 13.65
C ASP A 65 9.30 9.97 15.11
N LEU A 66 8.04 9.64 15.39
CA LEU A 66 7.56 9.27 16.72
C LEU A 66 7.75 7.78 17.03
N TYR A 67 7.72 6.95 16.01
CA TYR A 67 7.82 5.50 16.08
C TYR A 67 8.90 5.02 15.09
N PRO A 68 10.20 5.13 15.45
CA PRO A 68 11.30 4.88 14.52
C PRO A 68 11.36 3.45 13.97
N ASP A 69 10.80 2.48 14.70
CA ASP A 69 10.75 1.08 14.29
C ASP A 69 9.63 0.79 13.29
N VAL A 70 8.66 1.71 13.14
CA VAL A 70 7.53 1.54 12.21
C VAL A 70 7.95 1.94 10.80
N LYS A 71 7.94 0.99 9.87
CA LYS A 71 8.12 1.26 8.45
C LYS A 71 6.78 1.64 7.82
N CYS A 72 6.69 2.81 7.20
CA CYS A 72 5.48 3.26 6.50
C CYS A 72 5.82 3.84 5.12
N ARG A 73 5.11 3.43 4.07
CA ARG A 73 5.31 3.94 2.69
C ARG A 73 4.03 4.49 2.09
N ILE A 74 4.17 5.59 1.35
CA ILE A 74 3.09 6.18 0.57
C ILE A 74 3.19 5.62 -0.85
N LEU A 75 2.15 4.93 -1.33
CA LEU A 75 2.07 4.42 -2.69
C LEU A 75 1.02 5.17 -3.49
N TYR A 76 1.38 5.60 -4.70
CA TYR A 76 0.39 6.13 -5.63
C TYR A 76 -0.37 4.98 -6.26
N GLN A 77 -1.68 5.11 -6.38
CA GLN A 77 -2.51 4.11 -7.07
C GLN A 77 -2.01 3.80 -8.50
N ARG A 78 -1.40 4.77 -9.18
CA ARG A 78 -0.76 4.55 -10.49
C ARG A 78 0.52 3.74 -10.41
N ASP A 79 1.32 3.91 -9.37
CA ASP A 79 2.54 3.13 -9.15
C ASP A 79 2.20 1.67 -8.81
N TYR A 80 1.06 1.45 -8.13
CA TYR A 80 0.47 0.13 -7.96
C TYR A 80 0.16 -0.51 -9.33
N LEU A 81 -0.61 0.15 -10.20
CA LEU A 81 -0.90 -0.34 -11.56
C LEU A 81 0.37 -0.62 -12.38
N HIS A 82 1.38 0.26 -12.29
CA HIS A 82 2.67 0.04 -12.96
C HIS A 82 3.44 -1.16 -12.41
N LEU A 83 3.34 -1.43 -11.10
CA LEU A 83 3.88 -2.65 -10.50
C LEU A 83 3.17 -3.88 -11.09
N LEU A 84 1.84 -3.85 -11.25
CA LEU A 84 1.09 -4.97 -11.82
C LEU A 84 1.51 -5.25 -13.27
N ILE A 85 1.64 -4.21 -14.08
CA ILE A 85 2.09 -4.32 -15.48
C ILE A 85 3.53 -4.84 -15.55
N LYS A 86 4.42 -4.34 -14.69
CA LYS A 86 5.84 -4.73 -14.68
C LYS A 86 6.05 -6.21 -14.33
N TYR A 87 5.22 -6.76 -13.46
CA TYR A 87 5.31 -8.17 -13.05
C TYR A 87 4.37 -9.10 -13.84
N GLY A 88 3.69 -8.60 -14.89
CA GLY A 88 2.87 -9.41 -15.80
C GLY A 88 1.51 -9.84 -15.23
N LEU A 89 1.00 -9.07 -14.27
CA LEU A 89 -0.11 -9.42 -13.41
C LEU A 89 -1.41 -8.69 -13.78
N GLU A 90 -1.34 -7.71 -14.71
CA GLU A 90 -2.46 -7.19 -15.49
C GLU A 90 -2.00 -6.93 -16.93
N GLU A 91 -2.87 -7.19 -17.93
CA GLU A 91 -2.62 -6.75 -19.32
C GLU A 91 -2.87 -5.24 -19.43
N PRO A 92 -1.99 -4.49 -20.11
CA PRO A 92 -2.23 -3.07 -20.34
C PRO A 92 -3.48 -2.90 -21.20
N SER A 93 -4.47 -2.18 -20.66
CA SER A 93 -5.61 -1.71 -21.44
C SER A 93 -5.15 -0.60 -22.40
N GLN A 94 -4.60 -1.02 -23.54
CA GLN A 94 -4.35 -0.30 -24.80
C GLN A 94 -3.48 0.99 -24.73
N GLY A 95 -2.23 0.89 -25.22
CA GLY A 95 -1.30 1.99 -25.57
C GLY A 95 0.18 1.61 -25.37
N PRO A 96 1.12 1.98 -26.27
CA PRO A 96 2.21 1.09 -26.70
C PRO A 96 3.27 0.81 -25.63
N LEU A 97 3.42 -0.49 -25.36
CA LEU A 97 4.56 -1.08 -24.66
C LEU A 97 5.83 -0.95 -25.51
N VAL A 98 6.79 -0.16 -25.05
CA VAL A 98 8.18 -0.29 -25.52
C VAL A 98 8.72 -1.59 -24.93
N ALA A 99 9.01 -2.53 -25.83
CA ALA A 99 9.38 -3.90 -25.56
C ALA A 99 10.69 -4.03 -24.77
N LEU A 100 10.67 -4.84 -23.72
CA LEU A 100 11.84 -5.59 -23.25
C LEU A 100 11.47 -7.07 -23.33
N GLN A 101 12.29 -7.83 -24.05
CA GLN A 101 12.04 -9.21 -24.46
C GLN A 101 11.99 -10.18 -23.25
N PRO A 102 11.21 -11.27 -23.33
CA PRO A 102 11.00 -12.22 -22.23
C PRO A 102 12.00 -13.38 -22.25
N THR A 103 12.31 -13.94 -21.08
CA THR A 103 12.72 -15.36 -20.98
C THR A 103 11.86 -16.06 -19.94
N ALA A 104 11.47 -17.27 -20.31
CA ALA A 104 10.33 -18.04 -19.82
C ALA A 104 10.50 -18.57 -18.38
N HIS A 105 9.38 -18.79 -17.68
CA HIS A 105 8.91 -20.15 -17.38
C HIS A 105 7.51 -20.13 -16.73
N GLU A 106 6.92 -21.32 -16.70
CA GLU A 106 5.55 -21.67 -16.98
C GLU A 106 4.87 -22.23 -15.72
N GLY A 107 3.59 -21.90 -15.53
CA GLY A 107 2.62 -22.74 -14.85
C GLY A 107 2.46 -22.54 -13.33
N ALA A 108 1.34 -21.93 -12.92
CA ALA A 108 0.74 -22.25 -11.63
C ALA A 108 -0.80 -22.09 -11.70
N ARG A 109 -1.48 -23.19 -11.39
CA ARG A 109 -2.93 -23.35 -11.39
C ARG A 109 -3.59 -22.61 -10.22
N VAL A 110 -4.82 -22.18 -10.49
CA VAL A 110 -5.76 -21.48 -9.61
C VAL A 110 -6.16 -22.32 -8.39
N ILE A 111 -6.07 -21.73 -7.19
CA ILE A 111 -6.82 -22.16 -5.99
C ILE A 111 -7.40 -20.92 -5.27
N VAL A 112 -8.64 -21.10 -4.82
CA VAL A 112 -9.68 -20.13 -4.44
C VAL A 112 -9.42 -19.43 -3.10
N GLY A 113 -9.54 -18.09 -3.07
CA GLY A 113 -9.71 -17.29 -1.86
C GLY A 113 -11.19 -17.10 -1.51
N ARG A 114 -11.55 -17.48 -0.29
CA ARG A 114 -12.91 -17.53 0.28
C ARG A 114 -13.59 -16.15 0.33
N ALA A 115 -14.89 -16.15 0.02
CA ALA A 115 -15.81 -15.04 0.20
C ALA A 115 -16.13 -14.77 1.69
N LEU A 116 -16.36 -13.49 2.02
CA LEU A 116 -17.27 -13.01 3.08
C LEU A 116 -17.86 -11.69 2.51
N ALA A 117 -19.13 -11.57 2.10
CA ALA A 117 -20.41 -11.78 2.79
C ALA A 117 -20.51 -10.98 4.09
N GLY A 118 -21.29 -9.89 4.03
CA GLY A 118 -21.64 -8.98 5.13
C GLY A 118 -22.17 -7.67 4.57
#